data_AF-A0A9D9HRC1-F1
#
_entry.id   AF-A0A9D9HRC1-F1
#
_cell.length_a   1.000
_cell.length_b   1.000
_cell.length_c   1.000
_cell.angle_alpha   90.00
_cell.angle_beta   90.00
_cell.angle_gamma   90.00
#
_symmetry.space_group_name_H-M   'P 1'
#
loop_
_entity.id
_entity.type
_entity.pdbx_description
1 polymer ?
#
loop_
_entity_poly.entity_id
_entity_poly.type
_entity_poly.pdbx_seq_one_letter_code
_entity_poly.pdbx_strand_id
1 'polypeptide(L)'
;MIKKTLWSLFLILFLSLIESSILANISFLPVIPDLVMIFLLYISFYNGQIVGETTGFFSGIFLDFISASPLGLNAFVRTVQGFVFGFVRGNINLGRFFAPFLIGVTGTLFKAFITWVLSFFFGSLIINYSIFSVHLWLETLANGLLTPVLFFIFDFFPVLGGKTNTEI
;
A
#
# COMPACT_ATOMS: atom_id res chain seq x y z
N MET A 1 15.39 13.36 -6.23
CA MET A 1 13.96 12.98 -6.13
C MET A 1 13.53 12.07 -7.27
N ILE A 2 13.70 12.49 -8.54
CA ILE A 2 13.30 11.71 -9.73
C ILE A 2 13.80 10.25 -9.73
N LYS A 3 15.09 10.01 -9.43
CA LYS A 3 15.65 8.65 -9.37
C LYS A 3 14.90 7.74 -8.37
N LYS A 4 14.50 8.28 -7.20
CA LYS A 4 13.77 7.51 -6.18
C LYS A 4 12.36 7.17 -6.65
N THR A 5 11.65 8.16 -7.21
CA THR A 5 10.31 7.97 -7.78
C THR A 5 10.31 6.93 -8.90
N LEU A 6 11.29 6.96 -9.80
CA LEU A 6 11.40 5.97 -10.88
C LEU A 6 11.63 4.54 -10.36
N TRP A 7 12.52 4.36 -9.38
CA TRP A 7 12.74 3.05 -8.77
C TRP A 7 11.51 2.54 -8.02
N SER A 8 10.79 3.42 -7.31
CA SER A 8 9.53 3.04 -6.67
C SER A 8 8.47 2.62 -7.67
N LEU A 9 8.33 3.33 -8.79
CA LEU A 9 7.37 2.95 -9.84
C LEU A 9 7.72 1.59 -10.43
N PHE A 10 8.99 1.33 -10.72
CA PHE A 10 9.45 0.03 -11.21
C PHE A 10 9.14 -1.11 -10.21
N LEU A 11 9.43 -0.90 -8.93
CA LEU A 11 9.14 -1.87 -7.87
C LEU A 11 7.64 -2.12 -7.70
N ILE A 12 6.80 -1.09 -7.80
CA ILE A 12 5.34 -1.22 -7.75
C ILE A 12 4.86 -2.08 -8.92
N LEU A 13 5.34 -1.83 -10.14
CA LEU A 13 4.99 -2.66 -11.30
C LEU A 13 5.37 -4.12 -11.04
N PHE A 14 6.59 -4.37 -10.55
CA PHE A 14 7.05 -5.72 -10.23
C PHE A 14 6.21 -6.39 -9.13
N LEU A 15 5.92 -5.70 -8.03
CA LEU A 15 5.12 -6.20 -6.92
C LEU A 15 3.68 -6.50 -7.35
N SER A 16 3.08 -5.64 -8.16
CA SER A 16 1.72 -5.85 -8.66
C SER A 16 1.61 -7.09 -9.55
N LEU A 17 2.64 -7.40 -10.35
CA LEU A 17 2.68 -8.64 -11.15
C LEU A 17 2.84 -9.88 -10.28
N ILE A 18 3.65 -9.81 -9.21
CA ILE A 18 3.79 -10.90 -8.23
C ILE A 18 2.46 -11.15 -7.52
N GLU A 19 1.79 -10.09 -7.08
CA GLU A 19 0.50 -10.16 -6.41
C GLU A 19 -0.56 -10.79 -7.32
N SER A 20 -0.68 -10.30 -8.56
CA SER A 20 -1.70 -10.76 -9.51
C SER A 20 -1.43 -12.16 -10.09
N SER A 21 -0.17 -12.59 -10.17
CA SER A 21 0.20 -13.83 -10.88
C SER A 21 0.55 -14.98 -9.93
N ILE A 22 1.29 -14.69 -8.86
CA ILE A 22 1.78 -15.71 -7.92
C ILE A 22 0.80 -15.82 -6.76
N LEU A 23 0.56 -14.73 -6.04
CA LEU A 23 -0.27 -14.78 -4.82
C LEU A 23 -1.71 -15.15 -5.15
N ALA A 24 -2.26 -14.61 -6.25
CA ALA A 24 -3.61 -14.96 -6.69
C ALA A 24 -3.79 -16.43 -7.10
N ASN A 25 -2.71 -17.15 -7.43
CA ASN A 25 -2.76 -18.55 -7.85
C ASN A 25 -2.44 -19.54 -6.70
N ILE A 26 -2.09 -19.04 -5.50
CA ILE A 26 -1.88 -19.88 -4.33
C ILE A 26 -3.24 -20.19 -3.70
N SER A 27 -3.78 -21.36 -4.02
CA SER A 27 -5.07 -21.87 -3.53
C SER A 27 -5.18 -22.06 -2.01
N PHE A 28 -4.06 -22.00 -1.28
CA PHE A 28 -4.03 -22.10 0.18
C PHE A 28 -4.19 -20.75 0.90
N LEU A 29 -4.03 -19.62 0.21
CA LEU A 29 -4.16 -18.31 0.84
C LEU A 29 -5.64 -17.95 0.99
N PRO A 30 -6.15 -17.72 2.21
CA PRO A 30 -7.54 -17.34 2.40
C PRO A 30 -7.83 -15.92 1.88
N VAL A 31 -6.80 -15.06 1.84
CA VAL A 31 -6.85 -13.71 1.28
C VAL A 31 -5.49 -13.36 0.65
N ILE A 32 -5.52 -12.60 -0.45
CA ILE A 32 -4.33 -12.08 -1.13
C ILE A 32 -3.85 -10.82 -0.39
N PRO A 33 -2.64 -10.80 0.18
CA PRO A 33 -2.10 -9.59 0.79
C PRO A 33 -1.72 -8.54 -0.27
N ASP A 34 -1.92 -7.27 0.07
CA ASP A 34 -1.72 -6.12 -0.82
C ASP A 34 -0.28 -5.62 -0.72
N LEU A 35 0.61 -6.23 -1.51
CA LEU A 35 2.04 -5.93 -1.52
C LEU A 35 2.30 -4.51 -2.02
N VAL A 36 1.50 -4.06 -2.99
CA VAL A 36 1.62 -2.72 -3.57
C VAL A 36 1.30 -1.65 -2.52
N MET A 37 0.28 -1.87 -1.69
CA MET A 37 -0.08 -0.95 -0.61
C MET A 37 1.03 -0.91 0.43
N ILE A 38 1.55 -2.06 0.85
CA ILE A 38 2.64 -2.09 1.85
C ILE A 38 3.85 -1.30 1.37
N PHE A 39 4.24 -1.48 0.10
CA PHE A 39 5.34 -0.73 -0.49
C PHE A 39 5.05 0.77 -0.63
N LEU A 40 3.81 1.13 -1.00
CA LEU A 40 3.38 2.53 -1.05
C LEU A 40 3.48 3.20 0.33
N LEU A 41 3.03 2.53 1.39
CA LEU A 41 3.13 3.04 2.77
C LEU A 41 4.60 3.26 3.16
N TYR A 42 5.48 2.32 2.84
CA TYR A 42 6.92 2.45 3.05
C TYR A 42 7.50 3.69 2.35
N ILE A 43 7.28 3.80 1.03
CA ILE A 43 7.83 4.91 0.24
C ILE A 43 7.30 6.26 0.71
N SER A 44 6.00 6.34 0.98
CA SER A 44 5.34 7.55 1.47
C SER A 44 5.91 7.97 2.80
N PHE A 45 6.06 7.04 3.74
CA PHE A 45 6.57 7.33 5.07
C PHE A 45 8.01 7.85 5.04
N TYR A 46 8.90 7.22 4.26
CA TYR A 46 10.32 7.61 4.22
C TYR A 46 10.60 8.83 3.33
N ASN A 47 9.90 8.97 2.21
CA ASN A 47 10.18 9.99 1.20
C ASN A 47 9.19 11.17 1.20
N GLY A 48 8.13 11.10 2.00
CA GLY A 48 7.16 12.18 2.22
C GLY A 48 5.99 12.21 1.23
N GLN A 49 5.11 13.20 1.44
CA GLN A 49 3.81 13.36 0.75
C GLN A 49 3.94 13.36 -0.78
N ILE A 50 4.79 14.21 -1.36
CA ILE A 50 4.90 14.36 -2.83
C ILE A 50 5.28 13.04 -3.51
N VAL A 51 6.19 12.27 -2.90
CA VAL A 51 6.60 10.98 -3.45
C VAL A 51 5.49 9.94 -3.25
N GLY A 52 4.83 9.94 -2.09
CA GLY A 52 3.68 9.07 -1.82
C GLY A 52 2.50 9.29 -2.75
N GLU A 53 2.10 10.55 -2.98
CA GLU A 53 0.99 10.91 -3.88
C GLU A 53 1.25 10.49 -5.32
N THR A 54 2.43 10.82 -5.84
CA THR A 54 2.81 10.52 -7.22
C THR A 54 2.90 9.02 -7.45
N THR A 55 3.55 8.29 -6.54
CA THR A 55 3.65 6.82 -6.64
C THR A 55 2.29 6.15 -6.42
N GLY A 56 1.45 6.67 -5.52
CA GLY A 56 0.08 6.22 -5.29
C GLY A 56 -0.80 6.39 -6.52
N PHE A 57 -0.72 7.53 -7.21
CA PHE A 57 -1.49 7.80 -8.41
C PHE A 57 -1.15 6.81 -9.54
N PHE A 58 0.13 6.69 -9.90
CA PHE A 58 0.55 5.81 -10.98
C PHE A 58 0.34 4.33 -10.65
N SER A 59 0.58 3.92 -9.40
CA SER A 59 0.31 2.53 -8.99
C SER A 59 -1.17 2.18 -9.05
N GLY A 60 -2.04 3.09 -8.62
CA GLY A 60 -3.47 2.86 -8.68
C GLY A 60 -4.02 2.84 -10.11
N ILE A 61 -3.55 3.71 -11.00
CA ILE A 61 -3.88 3.62 -12.43
C ILE A 61 -3.47 2.26 -13.00
N PHE A 62 -2.26 1.79 -12.67
CA PHE A 62 -1.80 0.50 -13.14
C PHE A 62 -2.66 -0.67 -12.64
N LEU A 63 -3.04 -0.63 -11.36
CA LEU A 63 -3.93 -1.64 -10.78
C LEU A 63 -5.35 -1.58 -11.33
N ASP A 64 -5.83 -0.39 -11.71
CA ASP A 64 -7.12 -0.25 -12.38
C ASP A 64 -7.13 -1.00 -13.72
N PHE A 65 -6.02 -0.96 -14.47
CA PHE A 65 -5.88 -1.75 -15.70
C PHE A 65 -5.79 -3.26 -15.45
N ILE A 66 -5.02 -3.71 -14.45
CA ILE A 66 -4.86 -5.15 -14.16
C ILE A 66 -6.15 -5.76 -13.62
N SER A 67 -6.83 -5.05 -12.73
CA SER A 67 -7.97 -5.59 -11.99
C SER A 67 -9.30 -5.40 -12.72
N ALA A 68 -9.28 -4.77 -13.90
CA ALA A 68 -10.47 -4.33 -14.64
C ALA A 68 -11.45 -3.52 -13.76
N SER A 69 -10.93 -2.77 -12.78
CA SER A 69 -11.75 -1.91 -11.93
C SER A 69 -12.03 -0.57 -12.62
N PRO A 70 -13.03 0.20 -12.16
CA PRO A 70 -13.30 1.52 -12.71
C PRO A 70 -12.04 2.39 -12.70
N LEU A 71 -11.69 2.94 -13.86
CA LEU A 71 -10.47 3.71 -14.03
C LEU A 71 -10.48 4.92 -13.08
N GLY A 72 -9.44 5.03 -12.26
CA GLY A 72 -9.30 6.09 -11.26
C GLY A 72 -9.71 5.68 -9.84
N LEU A 73 -10.35 4.52 -9.64
CA LEU A 73 -10.75 4.05 -8.32
C LEU A 73 -9.53 3.78 -7.44
N ASN A 74 -8.64 2.88 -7.87
CA ASN A 74 -7.44 2.57 -7.11
C ASN A 74 -6.46 3.75 -7.14
N ALA A 75 -6.43 4.53 -8.23
CA ALA A 75 -5.62 5.75 -8.31
C ALA A 75 -5.98 6.72 -7.19
N PHE A 76 -7.27 7.02 -7.01
CA PHE A 76 -7.72 7.93 -5.96
C PHE A 76 -7.42 7.38 -4.56
N VAL A 77 -7.79 6.13 -4.29
CA VAL A 77 -7.57 5.48 -2.99
C VAL A 77 -6.09 5.56 -2.62
N ARG A 78 -5.20 5.10 -3.51
CA ARG A 78 -3.75 5.04 -3.24
C ARG A 78 -3.10 6.41 -3.18
N THR A 79 -3.54 7.41 -3.96
CA THR A 79 -3.05 8.78 -3.82
C THR A 79 -3.37 9.34 -2.44
N VAL A 80 -4.61 9.20 -1.95
CA VAL A 80 -5.01 9.67 -0.62
C VAL A 80 -4.23 8.94 0.48
N GLN A 81 -4.03 7.62 0.34
CA GLN A 81 -3.16 6.88 1.25
C GLN A 81 -1.73 7.41 1.25
N GLY A 82 -1.12 7.59 0.08
CA GLY A 82 0.25 8.08 -0.06
C GLY A 82 0.43 9.47 0.55
N PHE A 83 -0.55 10.35 0.39
CA PHE A 83 -0.58 11.66 1.04
C PHE A 83 -0.62 11.54 2.56
N VAL A 84 -1.61 10.82 3.12
CA VAL A 84 -1.82 10.75 4.57
C VAL A 84 -0.62 10.12 5.28
N PHE A 85 -0.13 8.97 4.78
CA PHE A 85 1.02 8.30 5.39
C PHE A 85 2.34 9.03 5.13
N GLY A 86 2.45 9.78 4.03
CA GLY A 86 3.57 10.69 3.80
C GLY A 86 3.53 11.95 4.66
N PHE A 87 2.34 12.39 5.09
CA PHE A 87 2.17 13.52 6.01
C PHE A 87 2.62 13.18 7.43
N VAL A 88 2.36 11.95 7.87
CA VAL A 88 2.75 11.46 9.21
C VAL A 88 4.26 11.18 9.31
N ARG A 89 5.02 11.37 8.24
CA ARG A 89 6.49 11.23 8.19
C ARG A 89 7.18 11.88 9.39
N GLY A 90 8.04 11.11 10.06
CA GLY A 90 8.86 11.59 11.18
C GLY A 90 8.16 11.63 12.55
N ASN A 91 6.86 11.34 12.62
CA ASN A 91 6.14 11.27 13.91
C ASN A 91 6.19 9.87 14.55
N ILE A 92 6.56 8.84 13.79
CA ILE A 92 6.55 7.44 14.24
C ILE A 92 7.95 6.83 14.04
N ASN A 93 8.53 6.29 15.09
CA ASN A 93 9.78 5.53 15.00
C ASN A 93 9.51 4.11 14.50
N LEU A 94 9.91 3.81 13.26
CA LEU A 94 9.71 2.51 12.61
C LEU A 94 10.64 1.39 13.11
N GLY A 95 11.58 1.69 14.01
CA GLY A 95 12.62 0.75 14.46
C GLY A 95 12.13 -0.44 15.30
N ARG A 96 10.82 -0.60 15.53
CA ARG A 96 10.24 -1.73 16.28
C ARG A 96 9.20 -2.42 15.42
N PHE A 97 9.18 -3.76 15.42
CA PHE A 97 8.17 -4.59 14.73
C PHE A 97 6.73 -4.07 14.85
N PHE A 98 6.38 -3.53 16.02
CA PHE A 98 5.03 -3.01 16.30
C PHE A 98 4.64 -1.79 15.45
N ALA A 99 5.57 -0.90 15.11
CA ALA A 99 5.24 0.32 14.36
C ALA A 99 4.87 0.01 12.89
N PRO A 100 5.68 -0.74 12.11
CA PRO A 100 5.26 -1.21 10.80
C PRO A 100 4.00 -2.08 10.83
N PHE A 101 3.81 -2.90 11.88
CA PHE A 101 2.59 -3.69 12.04
C PHE A 101 1.34 -2.80 12.07
N LEU A 102 1.36 -1.76 12.91
CA LEU A 102 0.26 -0.80 12.99
C LEU A 102 0.05 -0.04 11.68
N ILE A 103 1.11 0.27 10.94
CA ILE A 103 1.02 0.92 9.63
C ILE A 103 0.31 0.01 8.61
N GLY A 104 0.63 -1.29 8.58
CA GLY A 104 -0.05 -2.25 7.71
C GLY A 104 -1.53 -2.40 8.03
N VAL A 105 -1.87 -2.48 9.33
CA VAL A 105 -3.26 -2.56 9.81
C VAL A 105 -4.02 -1.29 9.44
N THR A 106 -3.51 -0.13 9.82
CA THR A 106 -4.16 1.17 9.56
C THR A 106 -4.26 1.45 8.06
N GLY A 107 -3.26 1.09 7.26
CA GLY A 107 -3.29 1.21 5.81
C GLY A 107 -4.43 0.41 5.17
N THR A 108 -4.63 -0.84 5.62
CA THR A 108 -5.70 -1.69 5.10
C THR A 108 -7.08 -1.16 5.51
N LEU A 109 -7.25 -0.76 6.78
CA LEU A 109 -8.50 -0.17 7.26
C LEU A 109 -8.81 1.15 6.55
N PHE A 110 -7.80 1.97 6.29
CA PHE A 110 -7.96 3.22 5.57
C PHE A 110 -8.33 2.99 4.10
N LYS A 111 -7.76 1.95 3.45
CA LYS A 111 -8.17 1.48 2.11
C LYS A 111 -9.66 1.14 2.11
N ALA A 112 -10.07 0.27 3.03
CA ALA A 112 -11.44 -0.21 3.12
C ALA A 112 -12.43 0.94 3.40
N PHE A 113 -12.06 1.89 4.26
CA PHE A 113 -12.86 3.07 4.55
C PHE A 113 -13.06 3.95 3.31
N ILE A 114 -12.00 4.29 2.57
CA ILE A 114 -12.12 5.12 1.36
C ILE A 114 -12.97 4.41 0.31
N THR A 115 -12.71 3.12 0.04
CA THR A 115 -13.49 2.35 -0.93
C THR A 115 -14.96 2.27 -0.53
N TRP A 116 -15.26 2.10 0.76
CA TRP A 116 -16.62 2.13 1.28
C TRP A 116 -17.28 3.49 1.06
N VAL A 117 -16.59 4.60 1.35
CA VAL A 117 -17.09 5.96 1.07
C VAL A 117 -17.37 6.14 -0.41
N LEU A 118 -16.46 5.74 -1.30
CA LEU A 118 -16.66 5.85 -2.75
C LEU A 118 -17.82 5.00 -3.24
N SER A 119 -18.03 3.82 -2.68
CA SER A 119 -19.16 2.96 -3.04
C SER A 119 -20.52 3.62 -2.83
N PHE A 120 -20.63 4.53 -1.86
CA PHE A 120 -21.86 5.30 -1.63
C PHE A 120 -22.20 6.22 -2.80
N PHE A 121 -21.17 6.78 -3.45
CA PHE A 121 -21.33 7.69 -4.59
C PHE A 121 -21.53 6.96 -5.93
N PHE A 122 -20.88 5.80 -6.11
CA PHE A 122 -20.84 5.10 -7.40
C PHE A 122 -21.64 3.79 -7.44
N GLY A 123 -22.29 3.40 -6.34
CA GLY A 123 -23.22 2.27 -6.28
C GLY A 123 -22.57 0.93 -6.64
N SER A 124 -23.23 0.16 -7.53
CA SER A 124 -22.84 -1.21 -7.92
C SER A 124 -21.61 -1.30 -8.83
N LEU A 125 -21.05 -0.17 -9.28
CA LEU A 125 -19.83 -0.15 -10.10
C LEU A 125 -18.58 -0.48 -9.28
N ILE A 126 -18.68 -0.41 -7.94
CA ILE A 126 -17.57 -0.68 -7.01
C ILE A 126 -17.88 -1.94 -6.23
N ILE A 127 -16.99 -2.93 -6.31
CA ILE A 127 -17.04 -4.11 -5.44
C ILE A 127 -16.71 -3.64 -4.02
N ASN A 128 -17.69 -3.78 -3.14
CA ASN A 128 -17.65 -3.20 -1.81
C ASN A 128 -16.96 -4.14 -0.81
N TYR A 129 -16.14 -3.58 0.09
CA TYR A 129 -15.74 -4.31 1.29
C TYR A 129 -16.93 -4.34 2.24
N SER A 130 -17.42 -5.53 2.58
CA SER A 130 -18.33 -5.67 3.71
C SER A 130 -17.51 -5.55 4.99
N ILE A 131 -17.80 -4.54 5.80
CA ILE A 131 -17.08 -4.22 7.05
C ILE A 131 -17.09 -5.41 8.05
N PHE A 132 -18.09 -6.28 7.93
CA PHE A 132 -18.24 -7.50 8.73
C PHE A 132 -17.72 -8.77 8.03
N SER A 133 -17.06 -8.64 6.88
CA SER A 133 -16.50 -9.82 6.19
C SER A 133 -15.25 -10.31 6.90
N VAL A 134 -15.17 -11.64 7.04
CA VAL A 134 -13.96 -12.34 7.47
C VAL A 134 -12.78 -12.00 6.54
N HIS A 135 -13.05 -11.74 5.26
CA HIS A 135 -12.05 -11.33 4.26
C HIS A 135 -11.28 -10.06 4.68
N LEU A 136 -11.97 -8.98 5.08
CA LEU A 136 -11.30 -7.73 5.49
C LEU A 136 -10.38 -7.93 6.69
N TRP A 137 -10.85 -8.68 7.70
CA TRP A 137 -10.09 -8.91 8.93
C TRP A 137 -8.88 -9.81 8.69
N LEU A 138 -9.01 -10.84 7.84
CA LEU A 138 -7.89 -11.67 7.41
C LEU A 138 -6.89 -10.88 6.57
N GLU A 139 -7.35 -10.02 5.67
CA GLU A 139 -6.49 -9.12 4.89
C GLU A 139 -5.72 -8.17 5.81
N THR A 140 -6.41 -7.57 6.78
CA THR A 140 -5.83 -6.62 7.74
C THR A 140 -4.75 -7.31 8.59
N LEU A 141 -5.02 -8.54 9.04
CA LEU A 141 -4.05 -9.33 9.80
C LEU A 141 -2.86 -9.73 8.92
N ALA A 142 -3.11 -10.20 7.70
CA ALA A 142 -2.07 -10.60 6.76
C ALA A 142 -1.15 -9.41 6.41
N ASN A 143 -1.72 -8.27 6.01
CA ASN A 143 -0.98 -7.05 5.71
C ASN A 143 -0.26 -6.52 6.95
N GLY A 144 -0.91 -6.53 8.12
CA GLY A 144 -0.30 -6.15 9.39
C GLY A 144 0.95 -6.98 9.71
N LEU A 145 0.88 -8.30 9.59
CA LEU A 145 2.00 -9.20 9.86
C LEU A 145 3.11 -9.13 8.78
N LEU A 146 2.73 -8.94 7.51
CA LEU A 146 3.68 -8.84 6.41
C LEU A 146 4.40 -7.49 6.38
N THR A 147 3.78 -6.41 6.86
CA THR A 147 4.35 -5.07 6.79
C THR A 147 5.71 -4.96 7.48
N PRO A 148 5.92 -5.44 8.73
CA PRO A 148 7.25 -5.47 9.35
C PRO A 148 8.30 -6.23 8.55
N VAL A 149 7.92 -7.38 7.98
CA VAL A 149 8.83 -8.23 7.20
C VAL A 149 9.24 -7.52 5.91
N LEU A 150 8.28 -6.93 5.20
CA LEU A 150 8.53 -6.22 3.95
C LEU A 150 9.29 -4.91 4.18
N PHE A 151 8.98 -4.15 5.24
CA PHE A 151 9.73 -2.95 5.61
C PHE A 151 11.20 -3.30 5.89
N PHE A 152 11.45 -4.38 6.64
CA PHE A 152 12.80 -4.88 6.89
C PHE A 152 13.52 -5.25 5.59
N ILE A 153 12.84 -5.91 4.65
CA ILE A 153 13.40 -6.23 3.32
C ILE A 153 13.69 -4.95 2.52
N PHE A 154 12.79 -3.99 2.51
CA PHE A 154 12.95 -2.72 1.78
C PHE A 154 14.08 -1.85 2.36
N ASP A 155 14.35 -1.94 3.66
CA ASP A 155 15.48 -1.26 4.31
C ASP A 155 16.84 -1.75 3.82
N PHE A 156 16.94 -2.93 3.20
CA PHE A 156 18.17 -3.40 2.54
C PHE A 156 18.49 -2.65 1.25
N PHE A 157 17.53 -1.92 0.68
CA PHE A 157 17.70 -1.19 -0.58
C PHE A 157 17.87 0.32 -0.28
N PRO A 158 19.11 0.85 -0.22
CA PRO A 158 19.37 2.23 0.20
C PRO A 158 18.75 3.26 -0.76
N VAL A 159 18.54 2.87 -2.01
CA VAL A 159 17.87 3.67 -3.05
C VAL A 159 16.46 4.11 -2.62
N LEU A 160 15.80 3.34 -1.75
CA LEU A 160 14.41 3.60 -1.32
C LEU A 160 14.31 4.51 -0.09
N GLY A 161 15.41 4.74 0.64
CA GLY A 161 15.51 5.76 1.68
C GLY A 161 15.45 5.30 3.15
N GLY A 162 15.37 4.00 3.45
CA GLY A 162 15.17 3.49 4.83
C GLY A 162 16.31 3.72 5.82
N LYS A 163 17.56 3.93 5.35
CA LYS A 163 18.76 3.98 6.22
C LYS A 163 19.57 5.28 6.22
N THR A 164 19.20 6.31 5.44
CA THR A 164 20.07 7.50 5.31
C THR A 164 19.78 8.64 6.29
N ASN A 165 18.71 8.57 7.09
CA ASN A 165 18.22 9.74 7.84
C ASN A 165 17.89 9.49 9.33
N THR A 166 18.25 8.35 9.91
CA THR A 166 18.00 8.05 11.34
C THR A 166 19.22 8.23 12.25
N GLU A 167 20.33 8.76 11.73
CA GLU A 167 21.47 9.24 12.53
C GLU A 167 21.47 10.77 12.57
N ILE A 168 20.57 11.38 13.35
CA ILE A 168 20.77 12.70 13.96
C ILE A 168 20.11 12.69 15.33
#